data_AF-A0A6N4DFU5-F1
#
_entry.id   AF-A0A6N4DFU5-F1
#
_cell.length_a   1.000
_cell.length_b   1.000
_cell.length_c   1.000
_cell.angle_alpha   90.00
_cell.angle_beta   90.00
_cell.angle_gamma   90.00
#
_symmetry.space_group_name_H-M   'P 1'
#
loop_
_entity.id
_entity.type
_entity.pdbx_description
1 polymer ?
#
loop_
_entity_poly.entity_id
_entity_poly.type
_entity_poly.pdbx_seq_one_letter_code
_entity_poly.pdbx_strand_id
1 'polypeptide(L)'
;IFINYRLHTQYSLAEVENEVSIMEDYLYRNQEAFDIDAVYSYYTPNYAISTVLLKPEREGKLADLMEKIRSDFPKMLRSQPQFGFGGGGGDQVRITLSGNSTDVLQQLATDIVPRIAGIEGFTDVQTEMDAGQFELLIRIDRERVHRLGLSSEDAARSVATARLN
;
A
#
# COMPACT_ATOMS: atom_id res chain seq x y z
N ILE A 1 -0.39 3.69 5.41
CA ILE A 1 -0.34 4.01 3.96
C ILE A 1 1.06 4.53 3.65
N PHE A 2 1.65 4.10 2.54
CA PHE A 2 2.91 4.63 2.04
C PHE A 2 2.65 5.55 0.85
N ILE A 3 3.35 6.68 0.81
CA ILE A 3 3.22 7.68 -0.25
C ILE A 3 4.62 7.94 -0.79
N ASN A 4 4.86 7.61 -2.05
CA ASN A 4 6.06 7.99 -2.77
C ASN A 4 5.74 9.15 -3.70
N TYR A 5 6.39 10.28 -3.52
CA TYR A 5 6.04 11.51 -4.25
C TYR A 5 6.40 11.43 -5.73
N ARG A 6 7.33 10.55 -6.14
CA ARG A 6 7.83 10.46 -7.53
C ARG A 6 8.13 11.84 -8.12
N LEU A 7 9.16 12.50 -7.57
CA LEU A 7 9.63 13.78 -8.10
C LEU A 7 9.95 13.65 -9.59
N HIS A 8 9.54 14.63 -10.39
CA HIS A 8 9.79 14.61 -11.85
C HIS A 8 11.27 14.74 -12.20
N THR A 9 12.03 15.42 -11.33
CA THR A 9 13.46 15.70 -11.46
C THR A 9 14.05 15.98 -10.07
N GLN A 10 15.32 16.33 -10.00
CA GLN A 10 15.95 16.88 -8.80
C GLN A 10 15.56 18.36 -8.62
N TYR A 11 15.27 18.74 -7.38
CA TYR A 11 14.97 20.12 -6.96
C TYR A 11 15.85 20.54 -5.80
N SER A 12 15.75 21.80 -5.36
CA SER A 12 16.35 22.21 -4.09
C SER A 12 15.62 21.56 -2.90
N LEU A 13 16.31 21.42 -1.75
CA LEU A 13 15.70 20.83 -0.56
C LEU A 13 14.43 21.59 -0.11
N ALA A 14 14.48 22.93 -0.15
CA ALA A 14 13.35 23.78 0.22
C ALA A 14 12.14 23.64 -0.71
N GLU A 15 12.37 23.34 -1.99
CA GLU A 15 11.28 23.06 -2.93
C GLU A 15 10.64 21.70 -2.68
N VAL A 16 11.44 20.67 -2.35
CA VAL A 16 10.91 19.36 -1.99
C VAL A 16 10.17 19.43 -0.65
N GLU A 17 10.69 20.17 0.31
CA GLU A 17 10.01 20.46 1.59
C GLU A 17 8.65 21.11 1.35
N ASN A 18 8.58 22.19 0.56
CA ASN A 18 7.32 22.86 0.24
C ASN A 18 6.30 21.90 -0.40
N GLU A 19 6.76 21.07 -1.34
CA GLU A 19 5.93 20.06 -1.98
C GLU A 19 5.40 19.07 -0.93
N VAL A 20 6.25 18.50 -0.07
CA VAL A 20 5.84 17.59 1.02
C VAL A 20 4.86 18.25 1.98
N SER A 21 5.08 19.51 2.36
CA SER A 21 4.19 20.24 3.27
C SER A 21 2.77 20.38 2.70
N ILE A 22 2.59 20.53 1.38
CA ILE A 22 1.25 20.57 0.78
C ILE A 22 0.47 19.27 1.05
N MET A 23 1.15 18.12 0.97
CA MET A 23 0.55 16.81 1.28
C MET A 23 0.29 16.65 2.77
N GLU A 24 1.26 16.99 3.62
CA GLU A 24 1.10 16.92 5.08
C GLU A 24 -0.05 17.80 5.56
N ASP A 25 -0.14 19.05 5.09
CA ASP A 25 -1.21 19.98 5.43
C ASP A 25 -2.57 19.47 4.99
N TYR A 26 -2.65 18.81 3.83
CA TYR A 26 -3.89 18.17 3.38
C TYR A 26 -4.27 16.98 4.27
N LEU A 27 -3.32 16.11 4.60
CA LEU A 27 -3.56 14.93 5.45
C LEU A 27 -3.98 15.35 6.86
N TYR A 28 -3.30 16.32 7.47
CA TYR A 28 -3.60 16.78 8.83
C TYR A 28 -4.91 17.58 8.91
N ARG A 29 -5.26 18.37 7.87
CA ARG A 29 -6.59 19.02 7.82
C ARG A 29 -7.74 18.01 7.79
N ASN A 30 -7.49 16.79 7.32
CA ASN A 30 -8.48 15.72 7.24
C ASN A 30 -8.19 14.58 8.24
N GLN A 31 -7.35 14.82 9.26
CA GLN A 31 -6.83 13.78 10.14
C GLN A 31 -7.93 12.91 10.77
N GLU A 32 -8.99 13.54 11.28
CA GLU A 32 -10.13 12.84 11.89
C GLU A 32 -10.93 12.05 10.84
N ALA A 33 -11.24 12.66 9.69
CA ALA A 33 -12.03 12.04 8.63
C ALA A 33 -11.32 10.86 7.93
N PHE A 34 -10.00 10.76 8.06
CA PHE A 34 -9.17 9.71 7.49
C PHE A 34 -8.66 8.70 8.53
N ASP A 35 -9.05 8.85 9.81
CA ASP A 35 -8.55 8.06 10.93
C ASP A 35 -7.01 8.02 10.98
N ILE A 36 -6.37 9.16 10.74
CA ILE A 36 -4.92 9.29 10.78
C ILE A 36 -4.47 9.44 12.22
N ASP A 37 -3.50 8.63 12.62
CA ASP A 37 -2.80 8.75 13.91
C ASP A 37 -1.62 9.72 13.76
N ALA A 38 -0.72 9.44 12.81
CA ALA A 38 0.46 10.26 12.56
C ALA A 38 0.91 10.20 11.09
N VAL A 39 1.61 11.25 10.64
CA VAL A 39 2.30 11.28 9.34
C VAL A 39 3.80 11.48 9.58
N TYR A 40 4.61 10.59 9.00
CA TYR A 40 6.07 10.70 9.01
C TYR A 40 6.58 10.89 7.59
N SER A 41 7.35 11.96 7.35
CA SER A 41 7.92 12.22 6.04
C SER A 41 9.45 12.24 6.07
N TYR A 42 10.04 11.78 4.99
CA TYR A 42 11.48 11.87 4.73
C TYR A 42 11.70 12.36 3.32
N TYR A 43 12.59 13.32 3.16
CA TYR A 43 12.89 13.88 1.85
C TYR A 43 14.33 14.40 1.72
N THR A 44 14.76 14.49 0.47
CA THR A 44 16.05 14.95 -0.02
C THR A 44 15.82 15.66 -1.35
N PRO A 45 16.82 16.35 -1.93
CA PRO A 45 16.70 17.00 -3.25
C PRO A 45 16.16 16.13 -4.40
N ASN A 46 16.33 14.80 -4.34
CA ASN A 46 15.96 13.86 -5.41
C ASN A 46 14.94 12.79 -4.98
N TYR A 47 14.43 12.84 -3.75
CA TYR A 47 13.55 11.80 -3.24
C TYR A 47 12.67 12.32 -2.11
N ALA A 48 11.40 11.91 -2.08
CA ALA A 48 10.49 12.19 -0.97
C ALA A 48 9.49 11.06 -0.77
N ILE A 49 9.22 10.73 0.50
CA ILE A 49 8.24 9.74 0.93
C ILE A 49 7.52 10.20 2.20
N SER A 50 6.28 9.72 2.37
CA SER A 50 5.54 9.81 3.63
C SER A 50 4.93 8.46 4.01
N THR A 51 4.95 8.16 5.29
CA THR A 51 4.21 7.05 5.90
C THR A 51 3.10 7.63 6.76
N VAL A 52 1.86 7.30 6.41
CA VAL A 52 0.66 7.65 7.18
C VAL A 52 0.28 6.46 8.06
N LEU A 53 0.37 6.63 9.36
CA LEU A 53 -0.13 5.69 10.34
C LEU A 53 -1.62 5.96 10.59
N LEU A 54 -2.40 4.90 10.63
CA LEU A 54 -3.85 4.95 10.84
C LEU A 54 -4.18 4.42 12.23
N LYS A 55 -5.28 4.92 12.81
CA LYS A 55 -5.80 4.43 14.07
C LYS A 55 -6.19 2.95 13.94
N PRO A 56 -5.92 2.12 14.95
CA PRO A 56 -6.20 0.68 14.88
C PRO A 56 -7.70 0.35 14.79
N GLU A 57 -8.57 1.23 15.29
CA GLU A 57 -10.04 1.05 15.30
C GLU A 57 -10.73 1.47 13.98
N ARG A 58 -9.97 1.84 12.94
CA ARG A 58 -10.51 2.30 11.66
C ARG A 58 -11.43 1.25 11.01
N GLU A 59 -12.57 1.72 10.51
CA GLU A 59 -13.51 0.91 9.72
C GLU A 59 -13.33 1.10 8.20
N GLY A 60 -13.81 0.15 7.42
CA GLY A 60 -13.79 0.19 5.94
C GLY A 60 -12.50 -0.32 5.29
N LYS A 61 -12.49 -0.37 3.95
CA LYS A 61 -11.36 -0.89 3.16
C LYS A 61 -10.26 0.15 3.02
N LEU A 62 -9.00 -0.29 2.97
CA LEU A 62 -7.86 0.62 2.90
C LEU A 62 -7.69 1.23 1.50
N ALA A 63 -8.03 0.48 0.45
CA ALA A 63 -8.09 1.02 -0.92
C ALA A 63 -9.05 2.20 -1.03
N ASP A 64 -10.26 2.09 -0.47
CA ASP A 64 -11.27 3.15 -0.58
C ASP A 64 -10.79 4.45 0.06
N LEU A 65 -10.07 4.36 1.19
CA LEU A 65 -9.44 5.52 1.83
C LEU A 65 -8.30 6.09 0.98
N MET A 66 -7.43 5.23 0.44
CA MET A 66 -6.35 5.70 -0.43
C MET A 66 -6.88 6.38 -1.70
N GLU A 67 -7.97 5.85 -2.28
CA GLU A 67 -8.63 6.46 -3.44
C GLU A 67 -9.22 7.82 -3.08
N LYS A 68 -9.91 7.92 -1.93
CA LYS A 68 -10.45 9.20 -1.43
C LYS A 68 -9.35 10.23 -1.19
N ILE A 69 -8.24 9.82 -0.56
CA ILE A 69 -7.08 10.70 -0.35
C ILE A 69 -6.56 11.16 -1.70
N ARG A 70 -6.40 10.26 -2.68
CA ARG A 70 -5.89 10.55 -4.02
C ARG A 70 -6.81 11.47 -4.84
N SER A 71 -8.12 11.29 -4.79
CA SER A 71 -9.08 12.05 -5.59
C SER A 71 -9.21 13.50 -5.16
N ASP A 72 -9.12 13.73 -3.85
CA ASP A 72 -9.40 15.03 -3.24
C ASP A 72 -8.10 15.81 -2.96
N PHE A 73 -6.93 15.17 -3.10
CA PHE A 73 -5.63 15.80 -2.92
C PHE A 73 -5.31 16.79 -4.05
N PRO A 74 -4.80 18.00 -3.74
CA PRO A 74 -4.40 18.97 -4.76
C PRO A 74 -3.35 18.43 -5.72
N LYS A 75 -3.44 18.86 -6.99
CA LYS A 75 -2.38 18.55 -7.96
C LYS A 75 -1.06 19.14 -7.51
N MET A 76 -0.04 18.29 -7.52
CA MET A 76 1.33 18.62 -7.21
C MET A 76 2.09 19.12 -8.43
N LEU A 77 2.94 20.13 -8.24
CA LEU A 77 3.66 20.78 -9.33
C LEU A 77 4.93 20.01 -9.68
N ARG A 78 5.63 19.50 -8.66
CA ARG A 78 6.98 18.92 -8.80
C ARG A 78 6.98 17.40 -8.74
N SER A 79 5.85 16.80 -8.42
CA SER A 79 5.76 15.39 -8.07
C SER A 79 4.43 14.78 -8.50
N GLN A 80 4.41 13.45 -8.65
CA GLN A 80 3.21 12.67 -8.90
C GLN A 80 3.07 11.57 -7.84
N PRO A 81 2.44 11.86 -6.69
CA PRO A 81 2.36 10.90 -5.59
C PRO A 81 1.71 9.57 -6.01
N GLN A 82 2.41 8.50 -5.69
CA GLN A 82 1.94 7.13 -5.77
C GLN A 82 1.68 6.61 -4.36
N PHE A 83 0.48 6.08 -4.16
CA PHE A 83 0.05 5.50 -2.90
C PHE A 83 0.25 3.99 -2.97
N GLY A 84 0.72 3.42 -1.86
CA GLY A 84 0.83 1.99 -1.70
C GLY A 84 0.53 1.58 -0.27
N PHE A 85 0.39 0.27 -0.06
CA PHE A 85 0.25 -0.25 1.28
C PHE A 85 1.61 -0.18 1.98
N GLY A 86 1.63 0.45 3.15
CA GLY A 86 2.85 0.58 3.95
C GLY A 86 3.23 -0.77 4.55
N GLY A 87 4.22 -1.42 3.96
CA GLY A 87 4.88 -2.61 4.50
C GLY A 87 5.86 -2.21 5.60
N GLY A 88 5.40 -2.25 6.85
CA GLY A 88 6.24 -1.97 8.03
C GLY A 88 5.87 -2.76 9.28
N GLY A 89 4.82 -3.58 9.25
CA GLY A 89 4.52 -4.58 10.28
C GLY A 89 4.59 -5.96 9.64
N GLY A 90 5.23 -6.93 10.30
CA GLY A 90 5.43 -8.30 9.79
C GLY A 90 4.15 -9.14 9.64
N ASP A 91 3.01 -8.49 9.41
CA ASP A 91 1.66 -9.01 9.25
C ASP A 91 1.23 -8.87 7.78
N GLN A 92 2.14 -8.45 6.89
CA GLN A 92 1.84 -8.22 5.49
C GLN A 92 2.71 -9.11 4.59
N VAL A 93 2.06 -9.82 3.69
CA VAL A 93 2.69 -10.59 2.61
C VAL A 93 2.51 -9.83 1.31
N ARG A 94 3.61 -9.57 0.60
CA ARG A 94 3.60 -9.01 -0.75
C ARG A 94 3.94 -10.12 -1.74
N ILE A 95 3.10 -10.27 -2.76
CA ILE A 95 3.38 -11.12 -3.93
C ILE A 95 3.53 -10.20 -5.14
N THR A 96 4.59 -10.38 -5.91
CA THR A 96 4.75 -9.68 -7.19
C THR A 96 4.47 -10.65 -8.34
N LEU A 97 3.53 -10.28 -9.22
CA LEU A 97 3.26 -10.95 -10.48
C LEU A 97 4.06 -10.25 -11.58
N SER A 98 4.87 -11.02 -12.31
CA SER A 98 5.74 -10.53 -13.38
C SER A 98 5.54 -11.32 -14.66
N GLY A 99 5.50 -10.64 -15.80
CA GLY A 99 5.28 -11.24 -17.12
C GLY A 99 5.23 -10.19 -18.23
N ASN A 100 5.19 -10.64 -19.49
CA ASN A 100 5.27 -9.77 -20.66
C ASN A 100 3.91 -9.23 -21.15
N SER A 101 2.80 -9.64 -20.53
CA SER A 101 1.46 -9.24 -20.93
C SER A 101 0.68 -8.73 -19.72
N THR A 102 0.38 -7.44 -19.73
CA THR A 102 -0.42 -6.77 -18.70
C THR A 102 -1.82 -7.36 -18.59
N ASP A 103 -2.45 -7.71 -19.72
CA ASP A 103 -3.80 -8.32 -19.73
C ASP A 103 -3.80 -9.69 -19.03
N VAL A 104 -2.77 -10.49 -19.27
CA VAL A 104 -2.61 -11.81 -18.63
C VAL A 104 -2.36 -11.64 -17.13
N LEU A 105 -1.52 -10.67 -16.74
CA LEU A 105 -1.25 -10.39 -15.33
C LEU A 105 -2.50 -9.89 -14.60
N GLN A 106 -3.34 -9.09 -15.27
CA GLN A 106 -4.60 -8.60 -14.71
C GLN A 106 -5.61 -9.74 -14.50
N GLN A 107 -5.75 -10.61 -15.49
CA GLN A 107 -6.61 -11.78 -15.38
C GLN A 107 -6.14 -12.70 -14.26
N LEU A 108 -4.83 -12.94 -14.19
CA LEU A 108 -4.21 -13.75 -13.14
C LEU A 108 -4.42 -13.15 -11.75
N ALA A 109 -4.27 -11.84 -11.59
CA ALA A 109 -4.54 -11.14 -10.34
C ALA A 109 -6.01 -11.29 -9.93
N THR A 110 -6.95 -11.17 -10.87
CA THR A 110 -8.40 -11.33 -10.64
C THR A 110 -8.75 -12.74 -10.17
N ASP A 111 -8.07 -13.77 -10.70
CA ASP A 111 -8.31 -15.16 -10.36
C ASP A 111 -7.68 -15.59 -9.02
N ILE A 112 -6.53 -15.01 -8.66
CA ILE A 112 -5.78 -15.36 -7.45
C ILE A 112 -6.38 -14.70 -6.20
N VAL A 113 -6.86 -13.46 -6.30
CA VAL A 113 -7.46 -12.70 -5.18
C VAL A 113 -8.51 -13.51 -4.40
N PRO A 114 -9.58 -14.05 -5.01
CA PRO A 114 -10.61 -14.78 -4.27
C PRO A 114 -10.09 -16.09 -3.65
N ARG A 115 -9.07 -16.72 -4.24
CA ARG A 115 -8.45 -17.94 -3.70
C ARG A 115 -7.66 -17.66 -2.44
N ILE A 116 -6.89 -16.58 -2.44
CA ILE A 116 -6.10 -16.17 -1.28
C ILE A 116 -7.00 -15.59 -0.19
N ALA A 117 -8.03 -14.82 -0.56
CA ALA A 117 -9.03 -14.32 0.39
C ALA A 117 -9.80 -15.45 1.10
N GLY A 118 -9.89 -16.64 0.50
CA GLY A 118 -10.51 -17.82 1.08
C GLY A 118 -9.63 -18.62 2.04
N ILE A 119 -8.33 -18.31 2.15
CA ILE A 119 -7.43 -19.00 3.08
C ILE A 119 -7.60 -18.39 4.47
N GLU A 120 -7.92 -19.24 5.44
CA GLU A 120 -8.11 -18.83 6.82
C GLU A 120 -6.84 -18.19 7.40
N GLY A 121 -6.98 -16.98 7.96
CA GLY A 121 -5.86 -16.21 8.50
C GLY A 121 -5.35 -15.10 7.58
N PHE A 122 -5.80 -15.01 6.33
CA PHE A 122 -5.62 -13.80 5.52
C PHE A 122 -6.82 -12.87 5.64
N THR A 123 -6.52 -11.59 5.71
CA THR A 123 -7.49 -10.49 5.68
C THR A 123 -7.04 -9.51 4.60
N ASP A 124 -8.00 -8.83 3.98
CA ASP A 124 -7.71 -7.69 3.11
C ASP A 124 -6.70 -7.97 1.96
N VAL A 125 -7.11 -8.83 1.02
CA VAL A 125 -6.31 -9.18 -0.17
C VAL A 125 -6.61 -8.19 -1.29
N GLN A 126 -5.60 -7.42 -1.72
CA GLN A 126 -5.78 -6.34 -2.69
C GLN A 126 -4.69 -6.34 -3.78
N THR A 127 -5.04 -5.91 -4.98
CA THR A 127 -4.12 -5.84 -6.14
C THR A 127 -3.78 -4.39 -6.48
N GLU A 128 -2.51 -4.14 -6.79
CA GLU A 128 -2.01 -2.91 -7.40
C GLU A 128 -1.39 -3.23 -8.76
N MET A 129 -1.45 -2.26 -9.68
CA MET A 129 -0.74 -2.31 -10.96
C MET A 129 0.13 -1.05 -11.07
N ASP A 130 1.44 -1.23 -11.14
CA ASP A 130 2.40 -0.14 -11.40
C ASP A 130 3.35 -0.54 -12.53
N ALA A 131 3.53 0.33 -13.52
CA ALA A 131 4.50 0.19 -14.62
C ALA A 131 4.58 -1.21 -15.30
N GLY A 132 3.45 -1.91 -15.47
CA GLY A 132 3.40 -3.24 -16.09
C GLY A 132 3.69 -4.41 -15.13
N GLN A 133 3.81 -4.13 -13.84
CA GLN A 133 3.91 -5.12 -12.76
C GLN A 133 2.62 -5.12 -11.95
N PHE A 134 2.17 -6.30 -11.53
CA PHE A 134 1.04 -6.45 -10.63
C PHE A 134 1.56 -6.84 -9.26
N GLU A 135 1.19 -6.10 -8.21
CA GLU A 135 1.50 -6.45 -6.83
C GLU A 135 0.21 -6.90 -6.13
N LEU A 136 0.27 -8.03 -5.42
CA LEU A 136 -0.79 -8.47 -4.52
C LEU A 136 -0.33 -8.28 -3.09
N LEU A 137 -1.13 -7.56 -2.31
CA LEU A 137 -0.87 -7.24 -0.93
C LEU A 137 -1.90 -7.97 -0.06
N ILE A 138 -1.40 -8.75 0.88
CA ILE A 138 -2.18 -9.65 1.72
C ILE A 138 -1.87 -9.31 3.17
N ARG A 139 -2.90 -9.01 3.98
CA ARG A 139 -2.74 -8.85 5.42
C ARG A 139 -2.98 -10.19 6.13
N ILE A 140 -2.23 -10.48 7.18
CA ILE A 140 -2.38 -11.68 8.00
C ILE A 140 -3.07 -11.29 9.31
N ASP A 141 -4.11 -12.02 9.69
CA ASP A 141 -4.67 -12.00 11.04
C ASP A 141 -3.79 -12.89 11.95
N ARG A 142 -2.82 -12.28 12.62
CA ARG A 142 -1.86 -12.99 13.47
C ARG A 142 -2.50 -13.74 14.62
N GLU A 143 -3.52 -13.16 15.24
CA GLU A 143 -4.28 -13.77 16.33
C GLU A 143 -4.94 -15.08 15.88
N ARG A 144 -5.51 -15.08 14.67
CA ARG A 144 -6.13 -16.27 14.08
C ARG A 144 -5.12 -17.30 13.64
N VAL A 145 -4.03 -16.87 13.01
CA VAL A 145 -2.92 -17.75 12.58
C VAL A 145 -2.24 -18.43 13.78
N HIS A 146 -2.02 -17.70 14.88
CA HIS A 146 -1.49 -18.27 16.12
C HIS A 146 -2.42 -19.30 16.77
N ARG A 147 -3.75 -19.06 16.77
CA ARG A 147 -4.73 -20.04 17.27
C ARG A 147 -4.74 -21.35 16.47
N LEU A 148 -4.31 -21.30 15.21
CA LEU A 148 -4.20 -22.46 14.33
C LEU A 148 -2.83 -23.17 14.44
N GLY A 149 -1.94 -22.69 15.31
CA GLY A 149 -0.59 -23.25 15.47
C GLY A 149 0.33 -22.97 14.28
N LEU A 150 -0.04 -22.01 13.42
CA LEU A 150 0.70 -21.63 12.23
C LEU A 150 1.52 -20.36 12.53
N SER A 151 2.68 -20.23 11.89
CA SER A 151 3.45 -18.99 11.87
C SER A 151 3.09 -18.15 10.64
N SER A 152 3.42 -16.85 10.65
CA SER A 152 3.31 -15.99 9.46
C SER A 152 4.17 -16.52 8.29
N GLU A 153 5.22 -17.29 8.58
CA GLU A 153 6.05 -17.98 7.58
C GLU A 153 5.30 -19.17 6.94
N ASP A 154 4.51 -19.92 7.70
CA ASP A 154 3.69 -21.04 7.18
C ASP A 154 2.57 -20.55 6.28
N ALA A 155 1.97 -19.39 6.62
CA ALA A 155 1.00 -18.72 5.78
C ALA A 155 1.64 -18.24 4.46
N ALA A 156 2.80 -17.59 4.53
CA ALA A 156 3.57 -17.18 3.34
C ALA A 156 3.99 -18.37 2.47
N ARG A 157 4.38 -19.50 3.08
CA ARG A 157 4.68 -20.76 2.37
C ARG A 157 3.45 -21.36 1.69
N SER A 158 2.28 -21.32 2.32
CA SER A 158 1.03 -21.82 1.74
C SER A 158 0.67 -21.08 0.44
N VAL A 159 0.90 -19.77 0.43
CA VAL A 159 0.76 -18.92 -0.76
C VAL A 159 1.80 -19.24 -1.82
N ALA A 160 3.08 -19.43 -1.44
CA ALA A 160 4.14 -19.79 -2.39
C ALA A 160 3.95 -21.20 -2.99
N THR A 161 3.26 -22.09 -2.27
CA THR A 161 2.96 -23.47 -2.71
C THR A 161 1.69 -23.55 -3.54
N ALA A 162 0.81 -22.55 -3.48
CA ALA A 162 -0.26 -22.33 -4.45
C ALA A 162 0.31 -21.86 -5.79
N ARG A 163 1.26 -22.63 -6.36
CA ARG A 163 1.72 -22.48 -7.73
C ARG A 163 0.59 -22.88 -8.67
N LEU A 164 0.42 -22.04 -9.68
CA LEU A 164 -0.49 -22.19 -10.81
C LEU A 164 -0.28 -23.55 -11.48
N ASN A 165 -1.28 -24.44 -11.37
CA ASN A 165 -1.52 -25.50 -12.35
C ASN A 165 -2.45 -24.96 -13.43
#